data_AF-A0A7X3SRL2-F1
#
_entry.id   AF-A0A7X3SRL2-F1
#
_cell.length_a   1.000
_cell.length_b   1.000
_cell.length_c   1.000
_cell.angle_alpha   90.00
_cell.angle_beta   90.00
_cell.angle_gamma   90.00
#
_symmetry.space_group_name_H-M   'P 1'
#
loop_
_entity.id
_entity.type
_entity.pdbx_description
1 polymer ?
#
loop_
_entity_poly.entity_id
_entity_poly.type
_entity_poly.pdbx_seq_one_letter_code
_entity_poly.pdbx_strand_id
1 'polypeptide(L)' 'MALEPIDREELVILAKNAGLNLPEEYFPDLVDAYGHVQEMLARLHRGRARGDEPAHVFVPKTFLPAGEQPA' A
#
# COMPACT_ATOMS: atom_id res chain seq x y z
N MET A 1 -12.34 -4.59 -5.82
CA MET A 1 -13.15 -3.89 -4.81
C MET A 1 -13.08 -2.41 -5.10
N ALA A 2 -14.22 -1.76 -5.27
CA ALA A 2 -14.27 -0.31 -5.26
C ALA A 2 -13.68 0.18 -3.93
N LEU A 3 -12.94 1.29 -3.95
CA LEU A 3 -12.63 1.96 -2.70
C LEU A 3 -13.95 2.55 -2.21
N GLU A 4 -14.46 2.03 -1.09
CA GLU A 4 -15.56 2.70 -0.41
C GLU A 4 -15.11 4.14 -0.09
N PRO A 5 -16.01 5.14 -0.24
CA PRO A 5 -15.69 6.50 0.10
C PRO A 5 -15.31 6.57 1.59
N ILE A 6 -14.13 7.13 1.88
CA ILE A 6 -13.69 7.34 3.27
C ILE A 6 -14.62 8.35 3.92
N ASP A 7 -15.01 8.11 5.18
CA ASP A 7 -15.76 9.10 5.94
C ASP A 7 -14.83 10.19 6.52
N ARG A 8 -15.43 11.28 6.99
CA ARG A 8 -14.68 12.42 7.56
C ARG A 8 -13.86 12.02 8.79
N GLU A 9 -14.42 11.16 9.64
CA GLU A 9 -13.81 10.78 10.92
C GLU A 9 -12.58 9.89 10.70
N GLU A 10 -12.67 8.99 9.73
CA GLU A 10 -11.59 8.11 9.31
C GLU A 10 -10.44 8.92 8.70
N LEU A 11 -10.73 9.96 7.89
CA LEU A 11 -9.72 10.87 7.39
C LEU A 11 -9.01 11.65 8.51
N VAL A 12 -9.74 12.09 9.54
CA VAL A 12 -9.16 12.74 10.74
C VAL A 12 -8.20 11.80 11.46
N ILE A 13 -8.59 10.53 11.62
CA ILE A 13 -7.76 9.52 12.30
C ILE A 13 -6.48 9.27 11.49
N LEU A 14 -6.58 9.13 10.17
CA LEU A 14 -5.43 8.95 9.30
C LEU A 14 -4.47 10.15 9.35
N ALA A 15 -5.00 11.37 9.33
CA ALA A 15 -4.19 12.58 9.46
C ALA A 15 -3.40 12.59 10.77
N LYS A 16 -4.07 12.29 11.89
CA LYS A 16 -3.42 12.19 13.21
C LYS A 16 -2.33 11.12 13.25
N ASN A 17 -2.60 9.94 12.70
CA ASN A 17 -1.63 8.85 12.62
C ASN A 17 -0.42 9.20 11.74
N ALA A 18 -0.60 10.06 10.73
CA ALA A 18 0.46 10.61 9.91
C ALA A 18 1.21 11.79 10.56
N GLY A 19 0.83 12.21 11.78
CA GLY A 19 1.41 13.36 12.47
C GLY A 19 0.92 14.72 11.93
N LEU A 20 -0.10 14.74 11.07
CA LEU A 20 -0.75 15.95 10.57
C LEU A 20 -1.77 16.44 11.60
N ASN A 21 -1.32 17.31 12.50
CA ASN A 21 -2.19 18.01 13.44
C ASN A 21 -2.70 19.31 12.79
N LEU A 22 -3.61 19.16 11.83
CA LEU A 22 -4.12 20.26 11.02
C LEU A 22 -5.19 21.07 11.77
N PRO A 23 -5.10 22.42 11.77
CA PRO A 23 -6.23 23.28 12.12
C PRO A 23 -7.45 22.97 11.26
N GLU A 24 -8.66 23.14 11.83
CA GLU A 24 -9.91 22.77 11.14
C GLU A 24 -10.12 23.52 9.82
N GLU A 25 -9.57 24.73 9.69
CA GLU A 25 -9.60 25.53 8.45
C GLU A 25 -8.90 24.87 7.25
N TYR A 26 -7.89 24.02 7.48
CA TYR A 26 -7.16 23.31 6.41
C TYR A 26 -7.69 21.90 6.17
N PHE A 27 -8.69 21.47 6.96
CA PHE A 27 -9.27 20.14 6.79
C PHE A 27 -9.99 19.96 5.44
N PRO A 28 -10.72 20.95 4.88
CA PRO A 28 -11.27 20.86 3.53
C PRO A 28 -10.20 20.59 2.47
N ASP A 29 -9.05 21.25 2.55
CA ASP A 29 -7.93 21.05 1.61
C ASP A 29 -7.39 19.62 1.67
N LEU A 30 -7.37 19.01 2.87
CA LEU A 30 -6.98 17.62 3.05
C LEU A 30 -7.98 16.65 2.41
N VAL A 31 -9.29 16.91 2.56
CA VAL A 31 -10.36 16.11 1.93
C VAL A 31 -10.22 16.15 0.42
N ASP A 32 -10.04 17.34 -0.16
CA ASP A 32 -9.88 17.53 -1.59
C ASP A 32 -8.61 16.82 -2.11
N ALA A 33 -7.49 16.97 -1.41
CA ALA A 33 -6.24 16.30 -1.75
C ALA A 33 -6.35 14.77 -1.70
N TYR A 34 -7.11 14.22 -0.75
CA TYR A 34 -7.31 12.77 -0.63
C TYR A 34 -8.05 12.18 -1.83
N GLY A 35 -8.93 12.94 -2.48
CA GLY A 35 -9.59 12.53 -3.72
C GLY A 35 -8.59 12.13 -4.82
N HIS A 36 -7.49 12.88 -4.96
CA HIS A 36 -6.42 12.53 -5.92
C HIS A 36 -5.70 11.23 -5.57
N VAL A 37 -5.55 10.93 -4.28
CA VAL A 37 -4.98 9.65 -3.82
C VAL A 37 -5.91 8.50 -4.19
N GLN A 38 -7.23 8.65 -4.03
CA GLN A 38 -8.20 7.63 -4.43
C GLN A 38 -8.15 7.35 -5.94
N GLU A 39 -8.06 8.40 -6.78
CA GLU A 39 -7.87 8.23 -8.22
C GLU A 39 -6.58 7.50 -8.56
N MET A 40 -5.47 7.84 -7.89
CA MET A 40 -4.19 7.17 -8.07
C MET A 40 -4.28 5.68 -7.69
N LEU A 41 -4.89 5.38 -6.54
CA LEU A 41 -5.10 4.01 -6.06
C LEU A 41 -6.00 3.19 -7.00
N ALA A 42 -6.92 3.83 -7.74
CA ALA A 42 -7.73 3.15 -8.75
C ALA A 42 -6.93 2.75 -9.99
N ARG A 43 -5.84 3.47 -10.30
CA ARG A 43 -4.93 3.17 -11.41
C ARG A 43 -3.93 2.07 -11.07
N LEU A 44 -3.62 1.86 -9.79
CA LEU A 44 -2.75 0.78 -9.35
C LEU A 44 -3.44 -0.58 -9.56
N HIS A 45 -2.82 -1.45 -10.34
CA HIS A 45 -3.29 -2.82 -10.57
C HIS A 45 -3.21 -3.61 -9.25
N ARG A 46 -4.36 -3.85 -8.59
CA ARG A 46 -4.41 -4.55 -7.30
C ARG A 46 -4.45 -6.08 -7.41
N GLY A 47 -4.57 -6.59 -8.62
CA GLY A 47 -4.57 -8.02 -8.89
C GLY A 47 -3.39 -8.40 -9.76
N ARG A 48 -2.27 -8.79 -9.15
CA ARG A 48 -1.60 -9.97 -9.69
C ARG A 48 -2.31 -11.15 -9.06
N ALA A 49 -2.86 -12.05 -9.86
CA ALA A 49 -3.26 -13.33 -9.30
C ALA A 49 -2.03 -13.95 -8.65
N ARG A 50 -2.20 -14.71 -7.56
CA ARG A 50 -1.07 -15.43 -6.94
C ARG A 50 -0.31 -16.31 -7.95
N GLY A 51 -0.97 -16.73 -9.03
CA GLY A 51 -0.36 -17.44 -10.17
C GLY A 51 0.37 -16.58 -11.20
N ASP A 52 0.24 -15.25 -11.14
CA ASP A 52 1.00 -14.28 -11.96
C ASP A 52 2.28 -13.82 -11.26
N GLU A 53 2.52 -14.26 -10.02
CA GLU A 53 3.86 -14.20 -9.44
C GLU A 53 4.79 -15.08 -10.32
N PRO A 54 5.96 -14.58 -10.73
CA PRO A 54 6.93 -15.42 -11.43
C PRO A 54 7.17 -16.66 -10.57
N ALA A 55 7.16 -17.84 -11.19
CA ALA A 55 7.42 -19.09 -10.48
C ALA A 55 8.66 -18.90 -9.61
N HIS A 56 8.49 -18.98 -8.29
CA HIS A 56 9.60 -18.91 -7.36
C HIS A 56 10.50 -20.11 -7.66
N VAL A 57 11.52 -19.92 -8.48
CA VAL A 57 12.49 -20.97 -8.78
C VAL A 57 13.22 -21.24 -7.47
N PHE A 58 12.97 -22.41 -6.90
CA PHE A 58 13.70 -22.84 -5.73
C PHE A 58 15.18 -22.94 -6.11
N VAL A 59 16.01 -22.09 -5.51
CA VAL A 59 17.47 -22.15 -5.62
C VAL A 59 18.00 -22.68 -4.29
N PRO A 60 18.29 -24.00 -4.18
CA PRO A 60 18.73 -24.61 -2.93
C PRO A 60 20.00 -23.95 -2.35
N LYS A 61 20.87 -23.44 -3.24
CA LYS A 61 22.14 -22.80 -2.89
C LYS A 61 21.98 -21.55 -2.00
N THR A 62 20.82 -20.90 -2.02
CA THR A 62 20.53 -19.72 -1.18
C THR A 62 20.37 -20.07 0.30
N PHE A 63 20.15 -21.35 0.61
CA PHE A 63 19.91 -21.86 1.96
C PHE A 63 21.08 -22.70 2.49
N LEU A 64 22.13 -22.93 1.69
CA LEU A 64 23.33 -23.64 2.13
C LEU A 64 24.26 -22.68 2.88
N PRO A 65 24.89 -23.13 3.98
CA PRO A 65 25.92 -22.36 4.65
C PRO A 65 27.08 -22.10 3.67
N ALA A 66 27.75 -20.95 3.83
CA ALA A 66 28.84 -20.54 2.95
C ALA A 66 29.93 -21.63 2.90
N GLY A 67 30.03 -22.33 1.77
CA GLY A 67 31.04 -23.35 1.52
C GLY A 67 30.52 -24.74 1.12
N GLU A 68 29.22 -25.00 1.22
CA GLU A 68 28.66 -26.31 0.91
C GLU A 68 28.06 -26.34 -0.51
N GLN A 69 28.46 -27.32 -1.34
CA GLN A 69 27.94 -27.50 -2.70
C GLN A 69 26.87 -28.60 -2.72
N PRO A 70 25.77 -28.44 -3.49
CA PRO A 70 24.80 -29.50 -3.67
C PRO A 70 25.41 -30.66 -4.48
N ALA A 71 25.08 -31.89 -4.08
CA ALA A 71 25.50 -33.14 -4.75
C ALA A 71 24.94 -33.27 -6.17
#